data_AF-A0A2V9SNE3-F1
#
_entry.id   AF-A0A2V9SNE3-F1
#
_cell.length_a   1.000
_cell.length_b   1.000
_cell.length_c   1.000
_cell.angle_alpha   90.00
_cell.angle_beta   90.00
_cell.angle_gamma   90.00
#
_symmetry.space_group_name_H-M   'P 1'
#
loop_
_entity.id
_entity.type
_entity.pdbx_description
1 polymer ?
#
loop_
_entity_poly.entity_id
_entity_poly.type
_entity_poly.pdbx_seq_one_letter_code
_entity_poly.pdbx_strand_id
1 'polypeptide(L)' 'METSNAELLQSFKDFFNQKSAIPLPPTKCERCGSTMEYFNAQFWFYENEKEWTVPLTFCPSV' A
#
# COMPACT_ATOMS: atom_id res chain seq x y z
N MET A 1 -14.18 4.32 23.74
CA MET A 1 -12.73 4.16 23.90
C MET A 1 -12.12 5.08 22.87
N GLU A 2 -11.62 6.24 23.29
CA GLU A 2 -10.96 7.18 22.37
C GLU A 2 -9.61 6.60 22.02
N THR A 3 -9.41 6.25 20.75
CA THR A 3 -8.11 5.83 20.25
C THR A 3 -7.19 7.03 20.30
N SER A 4 -6.06 6.93 20.99
CA SER A 4 -5.08 8.02 21.04
C SER A 4 -4.47 8.23 19.65
N ASN A 5 -4.09 9.47 19.33
CA ASN A 5 -3.40 9.78 18.07
C ASN A 5 -2.12 8.94 17.88
N ALA A 6 -1.48 8.52 18.98
CA ALA A 6 -0.31 7.65 18.95
C ALA A 6 -0.63 6.22 18.48
N GLU A 7 -1.72 5.64 18.98
CA GLU A 7 -2.19 4.31 18.54
C GLU A 7 -2.63 4.33 17.07
N LEU A 8 -3.27 5.42 16.64
CA LEU A 8 -3.65 5.60 15.24
C LEU A 8 -2.40 5.70 14.33
N LEU A 9 -1.41 6.49 14.74
CA LEU A 9 -0.15 6.60 14.01
C LEU A 9 0.57 5.25 13.92
N GLN A 10 0.63 4.51 15.02
CA GLN A 10 1.24 3.17 15.03
C GLN A 10 0.49 2.20 14.10
N SER A 11 -0.84 2.25 14.10
CA SER A 11 -1.67 1.41 13.21
C SER A 11 -1.37 1.66 11.73
N PHE A 12 -1.16 2.92 11.34
CA PHE A 12 -0.74 3.22 9.97
C PHE A 12 0.66 2.71 9.66
N LYS A 13 1.62 2.88 10.57
CA LYS A 13 2.99 2.35 10.40
C LYS A 13 2.98 0.84 10.21
N ASP A 14 2.22 0.13 11.03
CA ASP A 14 2.08 -1.33 10.95
C ASP A 14 1.46 -1.76 9.62
N PHE A 15 0.43 -1.05 9.16
CA PHE A 15 -0.18 -1.27 7.85
C PHE A 15 0.83 -1.07 6.72
N PHE A 16 1.57 0.04 6.70
CA PHE A 16 2.54 0.30 5.63
C PHE A 16 3.72 -0.66 5.65
N ASN A 17 4.18 -1.07 6.84
CA ASN A 17 5.18 -2.14 6.98
C ASN A 17 4.68 -3.45 6.39
N GLN A 18 3.43 -3.84 6.70
CA GLN A 18 2.84 -5.06 6.15
C GLN A 18 2.69 -5.00 4.63
N LYS A 19 2.32 -3.85 4.07
CA LYS A 19 2.10 -3.68 2.63
C LYS A 19 3.38 -3.47 1.83
N SER A 20 4.45 -2.99 2.46
CA SER A 20 5.75 -2.79 1.80
C SER A 20 6.51 -4.09 1.62
N ALA A 21 6.30 -5.06 2.51
CA ALA A 21 6.76 -6.41 2.32
C ALA A 21 5.78 -7.16 1.42
N ILE A 22 6.30 -8.09 0.62
CA ILE A 22 5.60 -9.11 -0.20
C ILE A 22 5.56 -8.79 -1.70
N PRO A 23 6.06 -9.70 -2.57
CA PRO A 23 5.69 -9.68 -3.99
C PRO A 23 4.19 -9.99 -4.13
N LEU A 24 3.44 -9.06 -4.73
CA LEU A 24 2.01 -9.24 -4.93
C LEU A 24 1.73 -10.44 -5.85
N PRO A 25 0.79 -11.34 -5.49
CA PRO A 25 0.41 -12.43 -6.36
C PRO A 25 -0.23 -11.85 -7.65
N PRO A 26 -0.07 -12.53 -8.80
CA PRO A 26 -0.75 -12.15 -10.02
C PRO A 26 -2.26 -12.11 -9.79
N THR A 27 -2.85 -10.94 -9.96
CA THR A 27 -4.29 -10.73 -9.75
C THR A 27 -4.96 -10.38 -11.07
N LYS A 28 -6.21 -10.80 -11.26
CA LYS A 28 -7.01 -10.47 -12.45
C LYS A 28 -7.95 -9.30 -12.16
N CYS A 29 -8.11 -8.39 -13.12
CA CYS A 29 -9.10 -7.34 -13.05
C CYS A 29 -10.51 -7.96 -13.13
N GLU A 30 -11.35 -7.67 -12.13
CA GLU A 30 -12.73 -8.20 -12.06
C GLU A 30 -13.63 -7.72 -13.22
N ARG A 31 -13.25 -6.62 -13.89
CA ARG A 31 -14.05 -6.02 -14.97
C ARG A 31 -13.71 -6.57 -16.35
N CYS A 32 -12.42 -6.70 -16.67
CA CYS A 32 -11.97 -7.04 -18.03
C CYS A 32 -11.16 -8.35 -18.11
N GLY A 33 -10.81 -8.97 -16.98
CA GLY A 33 -10.04 -10.21 -16.94
C GLY A 33 -8.54 -10.06 -17.25
N SER A 34 -8.07 -8.85 -17.53
CA SER A 34 -6.63 -8.58 -17.73
C SER A 34 -5.83 -8.89 -16.46
N THR A 35 -4.58 -9.33 -16.64
CA THR A 35 -3.62 -9.40 -15.52
C THR A 35 -3.34 -7.99 -15.03
N MET A 36 -3.48 -7.75 -13.73
CA MET A 36 -3.15 -6.46 -13.12
C MET A 36 -1.64 -6.26 -13.10
N GLU A 37 -1.22 -5.02 -13.36
CA GLU A 37 0.15 -4.56 -13.21
C GLU A 37 0.32 -3.83 -11.88
N TYR A 38 1.56 -3.53 -11.49
CA TYR A 38 1.85 -2.81 -10.27
C TYR A 38 2.88 -1.71 -10.49
N PHE A 39 2.78 -0.65 -9.70
CA PHE A 39 3.84 0.35 -9.57
C PHE A 39 4.18 0.55 -8.09
N ASN A 40 5.41 0.98 -7.84
CA ASN A 40 5.91 1.22 -6.50
C ASN A 40 5.52 2.63 -6.04
N ALA A 41 4.51 2.73 -5.18
CA ALA A 41 4.09 3.98 -4.56
C ALA A 41 4.90 4.26 -3.29
N GLN A 42 5.22 5.53 -3.05
CA GLN A 42 6.04 5.94 -1.91
C GLN A 42 5.18 6.68 -0.90
N PHE A 43 5.28 6.29 0.37
CA PHE A 43 4.53 6.89 1.47
C PHE A 43 5.49 7.43 2.54
N TRP A 44 5.11 8.56 3.13
CA TRP A 44 5.84 9.21 4.21
C TRP A 44 4.86 9.91 5.16
N PHE A 45 5.25 10.01 6.42
CA PHE A 45 4.66 11.00 7.33
C PHE A 45 5.47 12.29 7.23
N TYR A 46 4.82 13.44 7.50
CA TYR A 46 5.53 14.71 7.59
C TYR A 46 6.72 14.57 8.56
N GLU A 47 7.87 15.15 8.18
CA GLU A 47 9.14 15.13 8.93
C GLU A 47 9.96 13.82 8.87
N ASN A 48 9.44 12.72 8.32
CA ASN A 48 10.23 11.51 8.07
C ASN A 48 10.63 11.42 6.59
N GLU A 49 11.94 11.34 6.32
CA GLU A 49 12.47 10.94 5.01
C GLU A 49 11.85 9.59 4.60
N LYS A 50 11.50 9.42 3.31
CA LYS A 50 10.71 8.29 2.75
C LYS A 50 10.91 6.96 3.49
N GLU A 51 9.85 6.43 4.09
CA GLU A 51 9.96 5.25 4.95
C GLU A 51 9.37 3.98 4.30
N TRP A 52 8.39 4.10 3.38
CA TRP A 52 7.72 2.94 2.77
C TRP A 52 7.59 2.99 1.25
N THR A 53 7.85 1.85 0.62
CA THR A 53 7.53 1.58 -0.79
C THR A 53 6.47 0.48 -0.84
N VAL A 54 5.27 0.84 -1.26
CA VAL A 54 4.11 -0.04 -1.31
C VAL A 54 3.74 -0.30 -2.77
N PRO A 55 3.73 -1.56 -3.23
CA PRO A 55 3.27 -1.89 -4.58
C PRO A 55 1.74 -1.71 -4.65
N LEU A 56 1.29 -0.85 -5.57
CA LEU A 56 -0.14 -0.64 -5.85
C LEU A 56 -0.50 -1.26 -7.19
N THR A 57 -1.55 -2.07 -7.19
CA THR A 57 -2.05 -2.72 -8.41
C THR A 57 -2.96 -1.79 -9.21
N PHE A 58 -2.84 -1.81 -10.53
CA PHE A 58 -3.76 -1.15 -11.45
C PHE A 58 -4.12 -2.08 -12.61
N CYS A 59 -5.26 -1.82 -13.24
CA CYS A 59 -5.65 -2.50 -14.47
C CYS A 59 -5.01 -1.75 -15.65
N PRO A 60 -4.22 -2.40 -16.53
CA PRO A 60 -3.59 -1.70 -17.66
C PRO A 60 -4.56 -1.42 -18.82
N SER A 61 -5.70 -2.11 -18.87
CA SER A 61 -6.69 -2.01 -19.96
C SER A 61 -7.77 -0.96 -19.72
N VAL A 62 -7.45 0.14 -19.00
CA VAL A 62 -8.38 1.26 -18.78
C VAL A 62 -8.61 2.03 -20.09
#